data_AF-A0AB40CVI8-F1
#
_entry.id   AF-A0AB40CVI8-F1
#
_cell.length_a   1.000
_cell.length_b   1.000
_cell.length_c   1.000
_cell.angle_alpha   90.00
_cell.angle_beta   90.00
_cell.angle_gamma   90.00
#
_symmetry.space_group_name_H-M   'P 1'
#
loop_
_entity.id
_entity.type
_entity.pdbx_description
1 polymer ?
#
loop_
_entity_poly.entity_id
_entity_poly.type
_entity_poly.pdbx_seq_one_letter_code
_entity_poly.pdbx_strand_id
1 'polypeptide(L)'
;MGKPKLPRREKRFSMPVMCSVEREISIDGSHYSVSSGILPSLGAKSCRVVKLRRFIISPYDKRYRAWETFLIVLVAYTAWVSPFEIGFLDRPTGALAICDNLVNGFFIIDIIVTFFVAYLDRSTFLLVDNRKDIAWKYARSWLFLDFVSSVPSEFARIILPHQLRSYGFLNMLRLWRLRRVSALFARLEKDVNFNYFYVRVTKLTCVTLFVVHFAGCFFYLIGTKYPDPSQNMVALAVPNYHEQSLWVRYVTTIYWSITTLTTVGYGDLHAVNQRERIFVICFMIFNLGLTAYLIGNMTSLVVQMTGRTSKFVSSLF
;
A
#
# COMPACT_ATOMS: atom_id res chain seq x y z
N MET A 1 -28.37 -50.70 -38.52
CA MET A 1 -28.07 -49.31 -38.94
C MET A 1 -28.66 -48.36 -37.90
N GLY A 2 -27.94 -48.16 -36.80
CA GLY A 2 -28.40 -47.35 -35.66
C GLY A 2 -27.77 -45.97 -35.67
N LYS A 3 -28.58 -44.92 -35.46
CA LYS A 3 -28.10 -43.57 -35.16
C LYS A 3 -28.37 -43.28 -33.68
N PRO A 4 -27.36 -43.01 -32.85
CA PRO A 4 -27.57 -42.60 -31.47
C PRO A 4 -27.82 -41.08 -31.36
N LYS A 5 -28.70 -40.72 -30.42
CA LYS A 5 -29.07 -39.36 -30.02
C LYS A 5 -27.91 -38.69 -29.26
N LEU A 6 -27.55 -37.47 -29.66
CA LEU A 6 -26.68 -36.56 -28.90
C LEU A 6 -27.44 -35.96 -27.70
N PRO A 7 -26.86 -35.91 -26.48
CA PRO A 7 -27.36 -35.04 -25.42
C PRO A 7 -26.58 -33.72 -25.33
N ARG A 8 -27.39 -32.67 -25.15
CA ARG A 8 -27.14 -31.26 -24.83
C ARG A 8 -25.99 -30.94 -23.84
N ARG A 9 -25.26 -29.89 -24.22
CA ARG A 9 -24.71 -28.76 -23.42
C ARG A 9 -24.08 -29.09 -22.06
N GLU A 10 -22.76 -29.11 -22.10
CA GLU A 10 -21.81 -28.96 -21.00
C GLU A 10 -22.12 -27.72 -20.14
N LYS A 11 -22.54 -27.94 -18.88
CA LYS A 11 -22.55 -26.89 -17.85
C LYS A 11 -21.12 -26.71 -17.36
N ARG A 12 -20.52 -25.58 -17.70
CA ARG A 12 -19.22 -25.10 -17.18
C ARG A 12 -19.30 -24.98 -15.65
N PHE A 13 -18.83 -26.00 -14.94
CA PHE A 13 -18.67 -25.97 -13.49
C PHE A 13 -17.47 -25.08 -13.14
N SER A 14 -17.73 -23.96 -12.48
CA SER A 14 -16.68 -23.11 -11.90
C SER A 14 -15.98 -23.89 -10.79
N MET A 15 -14.68 -24.18 -10.97
CA MET A 15 -13.83 -24.74 -9.92
C MET A 15 -13.76 -23.77 -8.73
N PRO A 16 -13.93 -24.23 -7.48
CA PRO A 16 -13.60 -23.43 -6.31
C PRO A 16 -12.08 -23.32 -6.18
N VAL A 17 -11.61 -22.10 -5.93
CA VAL A 17 -10.22 -21.65 -5.73
C VAL A 17 -9.43 -22.44 -4.66
N MET A 18 -10.10 -23.30 -3.88
CA MET A 18 -9.50 -24.07 -2.79
C MET A 18 -8.61 -25.23 -3.27
N CYS A 19 -8.83 -25.75 -4.48
CA CYS A 19 -8.03 -26.85 -5.05
C CYS A 19 -6.64 -26.41 -5.56
N SER A 20 -6.40 -25.11 -5.68
CA SER A 20 -5.10 -24.57 -6.08
C SER A 20 -4.08 -24.61 -4.93
N VAL A 21 -4.54 -24.52 -3.68
CA VAL A 21 -3.69 -24.44 -2.49
C VAL A 21 -3.09 -25.80 -2.12
N GLU A 22 -3.83 -26.90 -2.30
CA GLU A 22 -3.32 -28.25 -2.03
C GLU A 22 -2.18 -28.66 -2.96
N ARG A 23 -2.05 -28.03 -4.13
CA ARG A 23 -0.98 -28.32 -5.08
C ARG A 23 0.31 -27.52 -4.83
N GLU A 24 0.25 -26.42 -4.07
CA GLU A 24 1.43 -25.63 -3.69
C GLU A 24 2.23 -26.27 -2.55
N ILE A 25 1.59 -27.05 -1.68
CA ILE A 25 2.25 -27.65 -0.50
C ILE A 25 3.09 -28.89 -0.88
N SER A 26 2.82 -29.53 -2.02
CA SER A 26 3.54 -30.75 -2.41
C SER A 26 4.95 -30.53 -3.01
N ILE A 27 5.38 -29.27 -3.20
CA ILE A 27 6.64 -28.97 -3.91
C ILE A 27 7.82 -28.69 -2.94
N ASP A 28 7.56 -28.39 -1.66
CA ASP A 28 8.59 -27.93 -0.70
C ASP A 28 8.88 -28.90 0.46
N GLY A 29 9.04 -30.20 0.19
CA GLY A 29 9.27 -31.17 1.28
C GLY A 29 10.05 -32.41 0.90
N SER A 30 11.36 -32.30 0.64
CA SER A 30 12.27 -33.44 0.70
C SER A 30 13.42 -33.14 1.67
N HIS A 31 13.75 -34.14 2.49
CA HIS A 31 14.79 -34.21 3.53
C HIS A 31 14.37 -33.81 4.95
N TYR A 32 13.56 -34.63 5.64
CA TYR A 32 13.93 -35.38 6.86
C TYR A 32 12.76 -36.28 7.33
N SER A 33 13.04 -37.58 7.52
CA SER A 33 12.20 -38.53 8.27
C SER A 33 12.23 -38.10 9.76
N VAL A 34 11.24 -38.30 10.65
CA VAL A 34 10.73 -39.57 11.20
C VAL A 34 9.43 -39.35 12.00
N SER A 35 8.59 -40.40 12.05
CA SER A 35 7.75 -40.83 13.19
C SER A 35 6.28 -40.41 13.28
N SER A 36 5.43 -41.36 12.86
CA SER A 36 4.16 -41.76 13.50
C SER A 36 3.36 -40.71 14.27
N GLY A 37 2.56 -39.95 13.53
CA GLY A 37 1.34 -39.32 14.01
C GLY A 37 0.24 -39.64 13.00
N ILE A 38 -0.92 -40.06 13.49
CA ILE A 38 -2.09 -40.49 12.72
C ILE A 38 -2.36 -39.50 11.58
N LEU A 39 -1.96 -39.85 10.36
CA LEU A 39 -2.29 -39.09 9.15
C LEU A 39 -3.78 -39.33 8.87
N PRO A 40 -4.62 -38.28 8.76
CA PRO A 40 -5.92 -38.42 8.14
C PRO A 40 -5.69 -38.91 6.71
N SER A 41 -6.50 -39.87 6.27
CA SER A 41 -6.40 -40.51 4.96
C SER A 41 -6.24 -39.50 3.82
N LEU A 42 -5.11 -39.63 3.09
CA LEU A 42 -4.87 -39.03 1.78
C LEU A 42 -6.03 -39.40 0.85
N GLY A 43 -6.95 -38.47 0.64
CA GLY A 43 -8.13 -38.66 -0.20
C GLY A 43 -9.47 -38.38 0.49
N ALA A 44 -9.50 -38.10 1.79
CA ALA A 44 -10.68 -37.53 2.40
C ALA A 44 -10.87 -36.10 1.89
N LYS A 45 -11.72 -35.92 0.88
CA LYS A 45 -12.37 -34.64 0.56
C LYS A 45 -13.25 -34.22 1.73
N SER A 46 -12.66 -33.94 2.88
CA SER A 46 -13.33 -33.16 3.91
C SER A 46 -13.24 -31.71 3.46
N CYS A 47 -14.08 -31.36 2.49
CA CYS A 47 -14.53 -29.99 2.34
C CYS A 47 -15.46 -29.70 3.54
N ARG A 48 -14.91 -29.82 4.77
CA ARG A 48 -15.52 -29.29 5.97
C ARG A 48 -15.44 -27.79 5.78
N VAL A 49 -16.52 -27.23 5.23
CA VAL A 49 -16.81 -25.81 5.37
C VAL A 49 -16.71 -25.54 6.86
N VAL A 50 -15.62 -24.88 7.27
CA VAL A 50 -15.38 -24.55 8.66
C VAL A 50 -16.55 -23.66 9.08
N LYS A 51 -17.47 -24.23 9.87
CA LYS A 51 -18.59 -23.48 10.42
C LYS A 51 -18.04 -22.57 11.50
N LEU A 52 -17.78 -21.32 11.14
CA LEU A 52 -17.44 -20.28 12.09
C LEU A 52 -18.63 -20.01 13.02
N ARG A 53 -18.35 -19.59 14.25
CA ARG A 53 -19.36 -19.09 15.18
C ARG A 53 -20.21 -17.97 14.56
N ARG A 54 -21.46 -17.85 15.01
CA ARG A 54 -22.40 -16.82 14.55
C ARG A 54 -21.81 -15.42 14.77
N PHE A 55 -21.97 -14.54 13.76
CA PHE A 55 -21.42 -13.18 13.71
C PHE A 55 -19.88 -13.08 13.64
N ILE A 56 -19.19 -14.11 13.15
CA ILE A 56 -17.78 -14.03 12.75
C ILE A 56 -17.68 -14.09 11.22
N ILE A 57 -16.87 -13.21 10.66
CA ILE A 57 -16.63 -13.10 9.22
C ILE A 57 -15.38 -13.92 8.88
N SER A 58 -15.47 -14.72 7.82
CA SER A 58 -14.30 -15.44 7.32
C SER A 58 -13.40 -14.48 6.55
N PRO A 59 -12.08 -14.48 6.75
CA PRO A 59 -11.15 -13.67 5.96
C PRO A 59 -11.16 -14.04 4.47
N TYR A 60 -11.71 -15.21 4.11
CA TYR A 60 -11.81 -15.68 2.73
C TYR A 60 -13.14 -15.32 2.04
N ASP A 61 -14.09 -14.72 2.77
CA ASP A 61 -15.38 -14.33 2.23
C ASP A 61 -15.22 -13.32 1.09
N LYS A 62 -15.96 -13.53 0.00
CA LYS A 62 -15.89 -12.65 -1.19
C LYS A 62 -16.28 -11.20 -0.86
N ARG A 63 -17.26 -11.03 0.03
CA ARG A 63 -17.73 -9.70 0.47
C ARG A 63 -16.66 -8.97 1.29
N TYR A 64 -16.01 -9.69 2.20
CA TYR A 64 -14.93 -9.12 3.01
C TYR A 64 -13.71 -8.77 2.15
N ARG A 65 -13.34 -9.62 1.19
CA ARG A 65 -12.28 -9.28 0.22
C ARG A 65 -12.62 -8.05 -0.62
N ALA A 66 -13.87 -7.92 -1.09
CA ALA A 66 -14.31 -6.73 -1.81
C ALA A 66 -14.22 -5.46 -0.93
N TRP A 67 -14.58 -5.57 0.35
CA TRP A 67 -14.40 -4.52 1.35
C TRP A 67 -12.92 -4.15 1.54
N GLU A 68 -12.01 -5.12 1.68
CA GLU A 68 -10.57 -4.87 1.77
C GLU A 68 -10.04 -4.15 0.52
N THR A 69 -10.45 -4.58 -0.68
CA THR A 69 -10.07 -3.92 -1.94
C THR A 69 -10.58 -2.48 -2.01
N PHE A 70 -11.83 -2.24 -1.59
CA PHE A 70 -12.39 -0.90 -1.51
C PHE A 70 -11.58 0.00 -0.55
N LEU A 71 -11.22 -0.51 0.63
CA LEU A 71 -10.39 0.25 1.58
C LEU A 71 -9.01 0.56 1.03
N ILE A 72 -8.41 -0.32 0.22
CA ILE A 72 -7.11 -0.04 -0.40
C ILE A 72 -7.20 1.17 -1.35
N VAL A 73 -8.29 1.31 -2.10
CA VAL A 73 -8.55 2.49 -2.94
C VAL A 73 -8.64 3.75 -2.08
N LEU A 74 -9.33 3.68 -0.94
CA LEU A 74 -9.39 4.81 0.01
C LEU A 74 -8.02 5.13 0.60
N VAL A 75 -7.19 4.13 0.90
CA VAL A 75 -5.82 4.36 1.38
C VAL A 75 -4.99 5.08 0.33
N ALA A 76 -5.06 4.65 -0.93
CA ALA A 76 -4.36 5.32 -2.03
C ALA A 76 -4.77 6.80 -2.17
N TYR A 77 -6.08 7.08 -2.09
CA TYR A 77 -6.59 8.46 -2.04
C TYR A 77 -5.98 9.24 -0.86
N THR A 78 -6.05 8.71 0.37
CA THR A 78 -5.52 9.43 1.54
C THR A 78 -4.01 9.63 1.46
N ALA A 79 -3.26 8.68 0.91
CA ALA A 79 -1.82 8.78 0.77
C ALA A 79 -1.42 9.90 -0.20
N TRP A 80 -2.20 10.11 -1.26
CA TRP A 80 -1.97 11.20 -2.20
C TRP A 80 -2.43 12.55 -1.64
N VAL A 81 -3.62 12.61 -1.05
CA VAL A 81 -4.21 13.87 -0.57
C VAL A 81 -3.48 14.40 0.66
N SER A 82 -2.99 13.54 1.56
CA SER A 82 -2.40 14.02 2.83
C SER A 82 -1.19 14.94 2.62
N PRO A 83 -0.13 14.58 1.86
CA PRO A 83 1.00 15.48 1.58
C PRO A 83 0.57 16.76 0.85
N PHE A 84 -0.41 16.65 -0.05
CA PHE A 84 -0.95 17.78 -0.79
C PHE A 84 -1.66 18.78 0.13
N GLU A 85 -2.50 18.31 1.05
CA GLU A 85 -3.18 19.16 2.03
C GLU A 85 -2.21 19.91 2.92
N ILE A 86 -1.21 19.22 3.48
CA ILE A 86 -0.24 19.89 4.36
C ILE A 86 0.61 20.91 3.61
N GLY A 87 0.96 20.63 2.36
CA GLY A 87 1.81 21.50 1.54
C GLY A 87 1.07 22.72 1.00
N PHE A 88 -0.07 22.50 0.33
CA PHE A 88 -0.72 23.49 -0.52
C PHE A 88 -1.98 24.13 0.06
N LEU A 89 -2.60 23.52 1.08
CA LEU A 89 -3.89 23.97 1.62
C LEU A 89 -3.77 24.43 3.08
N ASP A 90 -4.06 25.70 3.33
CA ASP A 90 -4.09 26.22 4.72
C ASP A 90 -5.27 25.64 5.52
N ARG A 91 -6.44 25.53 4.87
CA ARG A 91 -7.64 24.87 5.40
C ARG A 91 -8.42 24.17 4.28
N PRO A 92 -8.62 22.84 4.34
CA PRO A 92 -9.50 22.17 3.40
C PRO A 92 -10.93 22.65 3.66
N THR A 93 -11.58 23.19 2.63
CA THR A 93 -12.97 23.68 2.69
C THR A 93 -13.82 23.01 1.62
N GLY A 94 -15.15 23.04 1.82
CA GLY A 94 -16.11 22.52 0.85
C GLY A 94 -16.03 21.02 0.62
N ALA A 95 -15.99 20.60 -0.64
CA ALA A 95 -16.09 19.21 -1.05
C ALA A 95 -14.92 18.33 -0.54
N LEU A 96 -13.69 18.85 -0.49
CA LEU A 96 -12.52 18.10 -0.02
C LEU A 96 -12.66 17.68 1.45
N ALA A 97 -13.12 18.60 2.31
CA ALA A 97 -13.34 18.30 3.73
C ALA A 97 -14.46 17.26 3.92
N ILE A 98 -15.52 17.32 3.12
CA ILE A 98 -16.62 16.34 3.16
C ILE A 98 -16.09 14.96 2.74
N CYS A 99 -15.34 14.87 1.63
CA CYS A 99 -14.72 13.64 1.18
C CYS A 99 -13.80 13.04 2.24
N ASP A 100 -12.95 13.85 2.86
CA ASP A 100 -12.03 13.41 3.91
C ASP A 100 -12.75 12.86 5.14
N ASN A 101 -13.83 13.51 5.57
CA ASN A 101 -14.66 13.03 6.67
C ASN A 101 -15.35 11.70 6.33
N LEU A 102 -15.86 11.54 5.10
CA LEU A 102 -16.44 10.29 4.62
C LEU A 102 -15.42 9.15 4.62
N VAL A 103 -14.21 9.42 4.10
CA VAL A 103 -13.12 8.44 4.05
C VAL A 103 -12.71 8.02 5.46
N ASN A 104 -12.59 8.96 6.41
CA ASN A 104 -12.31 8.64 7.81
C ASN A 104 -13.43 7.80 8.45
N GLY A 105 -14.70 8.08 8.12
CA GLY A 105 -15.83 7.25 8.54
C GLY A 105 -15.72 5.79 8.11
N PHE A 106 -15.32 5.52 6.86
CA PHE A 106 -15.09 4.15 6.38
C PHE A 106 -13.98 3.43 7.15
N PHE A 107 -12.91 4.11 7.54
CA PHE A 107 -11.85 3.51 8.36
C PHE A 107 -12.30 3.23 9.79
N ILE A 108 -13.17 4.06 10.37
CA ILE A 108 -13.78 3.78 11.69
C ILE A 108 -14.68 2.53 11.59
N ILE A 109 -15.49 2.42 10.54
CA ILE A 109 -16.29 1.21 10.28
C ILE A 109 -15.39 -0.02 10.16
N ASP A 110 -14.26 0.10 9.46
CA ASP A 110 -13.31 -0.99 9.30
C ASP A 110 -12.69 -1.45 10.63
N ILE A 111 -12.36 -0.52 11.53
CA ILE A 111 -11.89 -0.87 12.88
C ILE A 111 -12.93 -1.75 13.57
N ILE A 112 -14.22 -1.39 13.50
CA ILE A 112 -15.31 -2.17 14.08
C ILE A 112 -15.42 -3.54 13.40
N VAL A 113 -15.40 -3.60 12.07
CA VAL A 113 -15.47 -4.84 11.30
C VAL A 113 -14.32 -5.78 11.66
N THR A 114 -13.11 -5.25 11.85
CA THR A 114 -11.91 -6.04 12.17
C THR A 114 -12.04 -6.84 13.46
N PHE A 115 -12.81 -6.37 14.45
CA PHE A 115 -13.10 -7.15 15.67
C PHE A 115 -13.94 -8.42 15.42
N PHE A 116 -14.61 -8.52 14.27
CA PHE A 116 -15.44 -9.66 13.89
C PHE A 116 -14.77 -10.58 12.87
N VAL A 117 -13.54 -10.31 12.44
CA VAL A 117 -12.84 -11.09 11.42
C VAL A 117 -11.98 -12.18 12.08
N ALA A 118 -12.18 -13.43 11.68
CA ALA A 118 -11.33 -14.54 12.12
C ALA A 118 -9.91 -14.41 11.57
N TYR A 119 -8.91 -14.87 12.33
CA TYR A 119 -7.52 -14.91 11.89
C TYR A 119 -7.01 -16.34 11.82
N LEU A 120 -6.03 -16.56 10.93
CA LEU A 120 -5.30 -17.82 10.86
C LEU A 120 -4.19 -17.82 11.92
N ASP A 121 -4.16 -18.82 12.78
CA ASP A 121 -3.08 -19.01 13.75
C ASP A 121 -1.86 -19.64 13.08
N ARG A 122 -0.65 -19.15 13.40
CA ARG A 122 0.58 -19.55 12.68
C ARG A 122 1.15 -20.89 13.14
N SER A 123 0.86 -21.31 14.37
CA SER A 123 1.34 -22.59 14.92
C SER A 123 0.41 -23.74 14.54
N THR A 124 -0.90 -23.52 14.63
CA THR A 124 -1.91 -24.57 14.39
C THR A 124 -2.44 -24.58 12.96
N PHE A 125 -2.22 -23.51 12.18
CA PHE A 125 -2.83 -23.31 10.85
C PHE A 125 -4.36 -23.44 10.84
N LEU A 126 -5.01 -23.28 12.00
CA LEU A 126 -6.46 -23.30 12.14
C LEU A 126 -7.00 -21.87 12.23
N LEU A 127 -8.24 -21.70 11.73
CA LEU A 127 -8.98 -20.44 11.85
C LEU A 127 -9.50 -20.29 13.28
N VAL A 128 -9.03 -19.26 13.98
CA VAL A 128 -9.49 -18.92 15.33
C VAL A 128 -10.71 -17.99 15.21
N ASP A 129 -11.82 -18.42 15.79
CA ASP A 129 -13.12 -17.72 15.73
C ASP A 129 -13.62 -17.20 17.10
N ASN A 130 -12.82 -17.38 18.15
CA ASN A 130 -13.12 -16.87 19.49
C ASN A 130 -12.99 -15.35 19.54
N ARG A 131 -14.11 -14.66 19.83
CA ARG A 131 -14.19 -13.18 19.89
C ARG A 131 -13.20 -12.54 20.86
N LYS A 132 -12.99 -13.15 22.04
CA LYS A 132 -12.06 -12.60 23.05
C LYS A 132 -10.62 -12.65 22.54
N ASP A 133 -10.24 -13.74 21.89
CA ASP A 133 -8.89 -13.93 21.36
C ASP A 133 -8.62 -12.98 20.18
N ILE A 134 -9.61 -12.82 19.28
CA ILE A 134 -9.57 -11.86 18.17
C ILE A 134 -9.42 -10.42 18.70
N ALA A 135 -10.30 -10.02 19.62
CA ALA A 135 -10.29 -8.68 20.19
C ALA A 135 -9.00 -8.37 20.93
N TRP A 136 -8.51 -9.30 21.75
CA TRP A 136 -7.26 -9.13 22.51
C TRP A 136 -6.04 -9.04 21.59
N LYS A 137 -5.96 -9.92 20.59
CA LYS A 137 -4.88 -9.89 19.60
C LYS A 137 -4.87 -8.56 18.85
N TYR A 138 -6.02 -8.07 18.39
CA TYR A 138 -6.12 -6.80 17.68
C TYR A 138 -5.84 -5.59 18.58
N ALA A 139 -6.42 -5.57 19.79
CA ALA A 139 -6.23 -4.50 20.77
C ALA A 139 -4.76 -4.30 21.17
N ARG A 140 -4.02 -5.40 21.35
CA ARG A 140 -2.61 -5.35 21.76
C ARG A 140 -1.65 -4.94 20.64
N SER A 141 -2.01 -5.16 19.37
CA SER A 141 -1.07 -5.03 18.26
C SER A 141 -1.31 -3.79 17.40
N TRP A 142 -2.55 -3.58 16.94
CA TRP A 142 -2.81 -2.66 15.83
C TRP A 142 -3.87 -1.60 16.14
N LEU A 143 -4.76 -1.86 17.11
CA LEU A 143 -5.88 -0.99 17.44
C LEU A 143 -5.45 0.44 17.77
N PHE A 144 -4.41 0.62 18.60
CA PHE A 144 -3.96 1.95 18.99
C PHE A 144 -3.55 2.79 17.77
N LEU A 145 -2.76 2.22 16.86
CA LEU A 145 -2.27 2.92 15.68
C LEU A 145 -3.38 3.12 14.63
N ASP A 146 -4.28 2.16 14.45
CA ASP A 146 -5.46 2.31 13.58
C ASP A 146 -6.42 3.38 14.10
N PHE A 147 -6.62 3.43 15.41
CA PHE A 147 -7.45 4.44 16.05
C PHE A 147 -6.85 5.83 15.89
N VAL A 148 -5.59 6.03 16.27
CA VAL A 148 -4.90 7.32 16.16
C VAL A 148 -4.84 7.82 14.72
N SER A 149 -4.60 6.93 13.75
CA SER A 149 -4.62 7.30 12.32
C SER A 149 -6.03 7.57 11.77
N SER A 150 -7.09 7.25 12.52
CA SER A 150 -8.49 7.45 12.13
C SER A 150 -9.23 8.54 12.86
N VAL A 151 -8.62 9.15 13.87
CA VAL A 151 -9.15 10.36 14.52
C VAL A 151 -9.05 11.53 13.53
N PRO A 152 -10.17 12.17 13.16
CA PRO A 152 -10.13 13.37 12.33
C PRO A 152 -9.37 14.49 13.04
N SER A 153 -8.59 15.26 12.28
CA SER A 153 -7.76 16.36 12.80
C SER A 153 -8.58 17.45 13.50
N GLU A 154 -9.86 17.59 13.18
CA GLU A 154 -10.78 18.51 13.86
C GLU A 154 -11.04 18.13 15.32
N PHE A 155 -11.15 16.84 15.64
CA PHE A 155 -11.28 16.39 17.02
C PHE A 155 -9.97 16.57 17.79
N ALA A 156 -8.83 16.31 17.15
CA ALA A 156 -7.52 16.55 17.75
C ALA A 156 -7.31 18.04 18.11
N ARG A 157 -7.84 18.98 17.32
CA ARG A 157 -7.76 20.44 17.60
C ARG A 157 -8.51 20.88 18.85
N ILE A 158 -9.55 20.16 19.26
CA ILE A 158 -10.34 20.46 20.47
C ILE A 158 -9.61 19.94 21.71
N ILE A 159 -8.92 18.81 21.57
CA ILE A 159 -8.27 18.10 22.68
C ILE A 159 -6.84 18.63 22.92
N LEU A 160 -6.11 19.05 21.87
CA LEU A 160 -4.72 19.49 22.00
C LEU A 160 -4.55 20.99 22.27
N PRO A 161 -3.58 21.38 23.13
CA PRO A 161 -3.28 22.78 23.45
C PRO A 161 -2.73 23.56 22.24
N HIS A 162 -2.88 24.89 22.27
CA HIS A 162 -2.58 25.82 21.17
C HIS A 162 -1.19 25.66 20.55
N GLN A 163 -0.18 25.22 21.32
CA GLN A 163 1.20 25.04 20.82
C GLN A 163 1.40 23.78 19.95
N LEU A 164 0.51 22.80 20.03
CA LEU A 164 0.55 21.59 19.19
C LEU A 164 -0.43 21.66 18.01
N ARG A 165 -1.03 22.84 17.77
CA ARG A 165 -2.03 23.08 16.72
C ARG A 165 -1.42 23.15 15.30
N SER A 166 -0.35 22.41 15.05
CA SER A 166 0.19 22.26 13.69
C SER A 166 -0.70 21.28 12.93
N TYR A 167 -1.75 21.83 12.32
CA TYR A 167 -2.83 21.11 11.66
C TYR A 167 -2.37 20.03 10.66
N GLY A 168 -1.20 20.21 10.05
CA GLY A 168 -0.66 19.33 9.03
C GLY A 168 0.00 18.04 9.54
N PHE A 169 0.78 18.10 10.62
CA PHE A 169 1.61 16.95 11.01
C PHE A 169 0.78 15.77 11.55
N LEU A 170 -0.33 16.03 12.22
CA LEU A 170 -1.26 14.99 12.67
C LEU A 170 -1.94 14.28 11.48
N ASN A 171 -2.20 15.00 10.38
CA ASN A 171 -2.73 14.37 9.16
C ASN A 171 -1.74 13.34 8.57
N MET A 172 -0.43 13.47 8.82
CA MET A 172 0.55 12.49 8.33
C MET A 172 0.44 11.14 9.06
N LEU A 173 -0.19 11.09 10.23
CA LEU A 173 -0.48 9.82 10.91
C LEU A 173 -1.41 8.93 10.06
N ARG A 174 -2.20 9.52 9.15
CA ARG A 174 -3.01 8.78 8.17
C ARG A 174 -2.16 7.90 7.25
N LEU A 175 -0.90 8.27 6.99
CA LEU A 175 0.02 7.48 6.17
C LEU A 175 0.34 6.10 6.78
N TRP A 176 0.10 5.91 8.08
CA TRP A 176 0.16 4.59 8.72
C TRP A 176 -0.70 3.54 8.00
N ARG A 177 -1.81 3.97 7.38
CA ARG A 177 -2.72 3.10 6.64
C ARG A 177 -2.09 2.50 5.37
N LEU A 178 -0.99 3.06 4.85
CA LEU A 178 -0.25 2.54 3.69
C LEU A 178 0.24 1.09 3.88
N ARG A 179 0.37 0.60 5.11
CA ARG A 179 0.68 -0.82 5.36
C ARG A 179 -0.32 -1.78 4.71
N ARG A 180 -1.56 -1.35 4.50
CA ARG A 180 -2.59 -2.13 3.79
C ARG A 180 -2.24 -2.32 2.31
N VAL A 181 -1.67 -1.29 1.68
CA VAL A 181 -1.16 -1.36 0.29
C VAL A 181 0.05 -2.31 0.23
N SER A 182 0.95 -2.25 1.22
CA SER A 182 2.07 -3.20 1.30
C SER A 182 1.59 -4.65 1.45
N ALA A 183 0.54 -4.88 2.25
CA ALA A 183 -0.08 -6.19 2.38
C ALA A 183 -0.77 -6.65 1.08
N LEU A 184 -1.37 -5.74 0.30
CA LEU A 184 -1.91 -6.06 -1.02
C LEU A 184 -0.80 -6.56 -1.95
N PHE A 185 0.30 -5.82 -2.09
CA PHE A 185 1.39 -6.24 -2.95
C PHE A 185 2.00 -7.58 -2.52
N ALA A 186 2.12 -7.83 -1.20
CA ALA A 186 2.58 -9.12 -0.69
C ALA A 186 1.62 -10.28 -1.01
N ARG A 187 0.32 -10.01 -1.19
CA ARG A 187 -0.67 -11.00 -1.64
C ARG A 187 -0.61 -11.18 -3.16
N LEU A 188 -0.55 -10.09 -3.92
CA LEU A 188 -0.49 -10.12 -5.39
C LEU A 188 0.79 -10.79 -5.90
N GLU A 189 1.93 -10.60 -5.23
CA GLU A 189 3.19 -11.28 -5.57
C GLU A 189 3.12 -12.80 -5.40
N LYS A 190 2.18 -13.31 -4.58
CA LYS A 190 1.96 -14.75 -4.33
C LYS A 190 0.80 -15.33 -5.12
N ASP A 191 0.02 -14.50 -5.79
CA ASP A 191 -1.15 -14.96 -6.53
C ASP A 191 -0.74 -15.46 -7.92
N VAL A 192 -0.97 -16.74 -8.18
CA VAL A 192 -0.64 -17.40 -9.46
C VAL A 192 -1.37 -16.80 -10.67
N ASN A 193 -2.47 -16.06 -10.46
CA ASN A 193 -3.20 -15.41 -11.53
C ASN A 193 -2.49 -14.15 -12.05
N PHE A 194 -1.57 -13.58 -11.27
CA PHE A 194 -0.83 -12.38 -11.63
C PHE A 194 0.61 -12.73 -11.97
N ASN A 195 1.12 -12.15 -13.06
CA ASN A 195 2.51 -12.32 -13.42
C ASN A 195 3.39 -11.50 -12.46
N TYR A 196 4.26 -12.21 -11.74
CA TYR A 196 5.20 -11.67 -10.75
C TYR A 196 5.98 -10.45 -11.26
N PHE A 197 6.41 -10.46 -12.52
CA PHE A 197 7.16 -9.35 -13.12
C PHE A 197 6.37 -8.04 -13.09
N TYR A 198 5.12 -8.06 -13.59
CA TYR A 198 4.29 -6.86 -13.66
C TYR A 198 3.89 -6.34 -12.28
N VAL A 199 3.61 -7.23 -11.33
CA VAL A 199 3.29 -6.84 -9.94
C VAL A 199 4.48 -6.11 -9.31
N ARG A 200 5.70 -6.64 -9.48
CA ARG A 200 6.91 -6.03 -8.91
C ARG A 200 7.24 -4.70 -9.58
N VAL A 201 7.16 -4.59 -10.90
CA VAL A 201 7.35 -3.32 -11.62
C VAL A 201 6.33 -2.28 -11.16
N THR A 202 5.05 -2.64 -11.09
CA THR A 202 3.98 -1.74 -10.62
C THR A 202 4.24 -1.24 -9.20
N LYS A 203 4.65 -2.14 -8.29
CA LYS A 203 5.02 -1.78 -6.91
C LYS A 203 6.15 -0.75 -6.87
N LEU A 204 7.21 -0.96 -7.64
CA LEU A 204 8.35 -0.03 -7.70
C LEU A 204 7.93 1.33 -8.27
N THR A 205 7.14 1.35 -9.34
CA THR A 205 6.61 2.59 -9.93
C THR A 205 5.74 3.35 -8.93
N CYS A 206 4.83 2.67 -8.21
CA CYS A 206 3.99 3.31 -7.18
C CYS A 206 4.83 3.94 -6.05
N VAL A 207 5.87 3.24 -5.58
CA VAL A 207 6.79 3.77 -4.55
C VAL A 207 7.50 5.03 -5.06
N THR A 208 8.04 4.99 -6.28
CA THR A 208 8.74 6.12 -6.89
C THR A 208 7.83 7.34 -7.05
N LEU A 209 6.61 7.16 -7.57
CA LEU A 209 5.63 8.24 -7.73
C LEU A 209 5.24 8.85 -6.37
N PHE A 210 5.07 8.02 -5.34
CA PHE A 210 4.76 8.50 -3.99
C PHE A 210 5.91 9.32 -3.41
N VAL A 211 7.17 8.90 -3.58
CA VAL A 211 8.35 9.64 -3.14
C VAL A 211 8.42 11.02 -3.81
N VAL A 212 8.24 11.07 -5.13
CA VAL A 212 8.24 12.34 -5.89
C VAL A 212 7.16 13.28 -5.36
N HIS A 213 5.93 12.78 -5.23
CA HIS A 213 4.81 13.57 -4.73
C HIS A 213 5.06 14.10 -3.32
N PHE A 214 5.52 13.22 -2.43
CA PHE A 214 5.80 13.54 -1.05
C PHE A 214 6.92 14.57 -0.92
N ALA A 215 8.03 14.39 -1.64
CA ALA A 215 9.17 15.29 -1.61
C ALA A 215 8.82 16.67 -2.19
N GLY A 216 8.10 16.73 -3.31
CA GLY A 216 7.62 17.99 -3.90
C GLY A 216 6.71 18.77 -2.95
N CYS A 217 5.74 18.10 -2.33
CA CYS A 217 4.83 18.74 -1.35
C CYS A 217 5.57 19.24 -0.11
N PHE A 218 6.52 18.47 0.42
CA PHE A 218 7.33 18.87 1.58
C PHE A 218 8.27 20.02 1.24
N PHE A 219 8.85 20.03 0.05
CA PHE A 219 9.73 21.11 -0.37
C PHE A 219 8.97 22.44 -0.51
N TYR A 220 7.77 22.40 -1.11
CA TYR A 220 6.86 23.54 -1.16
C TYR A 220 6.48 24.04 0.25
N LEU A 221 6.18 23.12 1.18
CA LEU A 221 5.87 23.44 2.57
C LEU A 221 7.02 24.17 3.27
N ILE A 222 8.26 23.72 3.06
CA ILE A 222 9.46 24.31 3.66
C ILE A 222 9.69 25.72 3.10
N GLY A 223 9.54 25.90 1.79
CA GLY A 223 9.72 27.20 1.12
C GLY A 223 8.68 28.23 1.55
N THR A 224 7.40 27.86 1.57
CA THR A 224 6.30 28.77 1.92
C THR A 224 6.25 29.16 3.40
N LYS A 225 6.81 28.34 4.30
CA LYS A 225 6.93 28.64 5.73
C LYS A 225 8.24 29.35 6.10
N TYR A 226 9.04 29.76 5.12
CA TYR A 226 10.24 30.55 5.38
C TYR A 226 9.86 32.00 5.74
N PRO A 227 10.53 32.66 6.70
CA PRO A 227 10.17 34.02 7.13
C PRO A 227 10.18 35.05 6.00
N ASP A 228 11.13 34.93 5.06
CA ASP A 228 11.26 35.82 3.91
C ASP A 228 10.63 35.19 2.65
N PRO A 229 9.48 35.69 2.17
CA PRO A 229 8.75 35.06 1.06
C PRO A 229 9.46 35.11 -0.30
N SER A 230 10.47 35.97 -0.44
CA SER A 230 11.28 36.09 -1.66
C SER A 230 12.48 35.14 -1.71
N GLN A 231 12.89 34.56 -0.57
CA GLN A 231 14.07 33.71 -0.46
C GLN A 231 13.70 32.22 -0.40
N ASN A 232 12.99 31.74 -1.40
CA ASN A 232 12.68 30.33 -1.56
C ASN A 232 12.69 29.95 -3.04
N MET A 233 12.82 28.66 -3.31
CA MET A 233 12.88 28.14 -4.68
C MET A 233 11.61 28.47 -5.50
N VAL A 234 10.43 28.49 -4.87
CA VAL A 234 9.17 28.71 -5.57
C VAL A 234 9.06 30.16 -6.05
N ALA A 235 9.49 31.11 -5.22
CA ALA A 235 9.56 32.54 -5.56
C ALA A 235 10.58 32.81 -6.66
N LEU A 236 11.68 32.06 -6.71
CA LEU A 236 12.66 32.11 -7.81
C LEU A 236 12.04 31.61 -9.12
N ALA A 237 11.28 30.53 -9.07
CA ALA A 237 10.68 29.91 -10.25
C ALA A 237 9.51 30.72 -10.82
N VAL A 238 8.66 31.25 -9.93
CA VAL A 238 7.39 31.90 -10.27
C VAL A 238 7.25 33.18 -9.46
N PRO A 239 7.45 34.36 -10.07
CA PRO A 239 7.21 35.64 -9.42
C PRO A 239 5.76 35.73 -8.94
N ASN A 240 5.54 36.28 -7.73
CA ASN A 240 4.22 36.40 -7.10
C ASN A 240 3.44 35.09 -7.08
N TYR A 241 4.12 33.98 -6.76
CA TYR A 241 3.50 32.65 -6.75
C TYR A 241 2.22 32.58 -5.91
N HIS A 242 2.06 33.41 -4.86
CA HIS A 242 0.85 33.51 -4.03
C HIS A 242 -0.45 33.88 -4.79
N GLU A 243 -0.35 34.51 -5.95
CA GLU A 243 -1.51 34.86 -6.80
C GLU A 243 -1.75 33.82 -7.90
N GLN A 244 -0.76 32.95 -8.15
CA GLN A 244 -0.84 31.93 -9.18
C GLN A 244 -1.72 30.76 -8.76
N SER A 245 -2.30 30.08 -9.73
CA SER A 245 -3.14 28.90 -9.47
C SER A 245 -2.35 27.79 -8.74
N LEU A 246 -3.05 27.01 -7.92
CA LEU A 246 -2.45 25.86 -7.22
C LEU A 246 -1.81 24.86 -8.19
N TRP A 247 -2.39 24.71 -9.39
CA TRP A 247 -1.86 23.84 -10.43
C TRP A 247 -0.44 24.24 -10.85
N VAL A 248 -0.19 25.52 -11.08
CA VAL A 248 1.15 26.02 -11.47
C VAL A 248 2.16 25.70 -10.39
N ARG A 249 1.87 26.03 -9.13
CA ARG A 249 2.78 25.77 -8.00
C ARG A 249 3.05 24.27 -7.82
N TYR A 250 1.99 23.46 -7.93
CA TYR A 250 2.10 22.01 -7.80
C TYR A 250 2.98 21.42 -8.90
N VAL A 251 2.72 21.74 -10.17
CA VAL A 251 3.52 21.25 -11.31
C VAL A 251 4.99 21.69 -11.19
N THR A 252 5.27 22.93 -10.81
CA THR A 252 6.64 23.44 -10.62
C THR A 252 7.40 22.63 -9.56
N THR A 253 6.76 22.34 -8.41
CA THR A 253 7.42 21.60 -7.31
C THR A 253 7.60 20.11 -7.61
N ILE A 254 6.65 19.51 -8.34
CA ILE A 254 6.76 18.12 -8.83
C ILE A 254 7.84 18.01 -9.88
N TYR A 255 7.94 18.97 -10.80
CA TYR A 255 9.01 19.02 -11.80
C TYR A 255 10.39 19.04 -11.12
N TRP A 256 10.59 19.93 -10.13
CA TRP A 256 11.80 19.95 -9.31
C TRP A 256 12.08 18.61 -8.61
N SER A 257 11.05 18.00 -8.02
CA SER A 257 11.23 16.72 -7.32
C SER A 257 11.61 15.59 -8.26
N ILE A 258 11.03 15.53 -9.46
CA ILE A 258 11.36 14.53 -10.48
C ILE A 258 12.78 14.74 -10.99
N THR A 259 13.16 15.95 -11.38
CA THR A 259 14.51 16.23 -11.94
C THR A 259 15.62 15.96 -10.92
N THR A 260 15.34 16.18 -9.64
CA THR A 260 16.26 15.84 -8.54
C THR A 260 16.32 14.33 -8.28
N LEU A 261 15.18 13.63 -8.28
CA LEU A 261 15.12 12.18 -8.10
C LEU A 261 15.84 11.43 -9.23
N THR A 262 15.60 11.82 -10.47
CA THR A 262 16.20 11.20 -11.66
C THR A 262 17.63 11.65 -11.92
N THR A 263 18.20 12.48 -11.03
CA THR A 263 19.58 12.99 -11.11
C THR A 263 19.88 13.76 -12.41
N VAL A 264 18.85 14.32 -13.05
CA VAL A 264 19.02 15.15 -14.26
C VAL A 264 19.57 16.53 -13.88
N GLY A 265 18.96 17.16 -12.86
CA GLY A 265 19.50 18.37 -12.23
C GLY A 265 19.85 19.53 -13.17
N TYR A 266 18.89 20.03 -13.96
CA TYR A 266 19.11 21.14 -14.89
C TYR A 266 19.67 22.42 -14.23
N GLY A 267 19.39 22.63 -12.94
CA GLY A 267 19.90 23.75 -12.15
C GLY A 267 19.03 25.02 -12.21
N ASP A 268 17.99 25.01 -13.04
CA ASP A 268 16.97 26.05 -13.12
C ASP A 268 16.23 26.24 -11.79
N LEU A 269 15.96 25.14 -11.10
CA LEU A 269 15.31 25.11 -9.80
C LEU A 269 16.24 24.53 -8.73
N HIS A 270 16.64 25.36 -7.77
CA HIS A 270 17.59 24.97 -6.73
C HIS A 270 17.21 25.58 -5.37
N ALA A 271 17.71 24.98 -4.29
CA ALA A 271 17.50 25.45 -2.93
C ALA A 271 18.18 26.82 -2.70
N VAL A 272 17.39 27.81 -2.32
CA VAL A 272 17.87 29.18 -2.09
C VAL A 272 18.26 29.34 -0.62
N ASN A 273 17.35 28.99 0.29
CA ASN A 273 17.54 29.18 1.73
C ASN A 273 18.19 27.98 2.43
N GLN A 274 18.67 28.19 3.66
CA GLN A 274 19.36 27.14 4.43
C GLN A 274 18.45 25.94 4.77
N ARG A 275 17.14 26.17 5.01
CA ARG A 275 16.19 25.09 5.36
C ARG A 275 15.96 24.17 4.16
N GLU A 276 15.79 24.75 2.98
CA GLU A 276 15.71 24.04 1.70
C GLU A 276 17.00 23.26 1.45
N ARG A 277 18.18 23.89 1.62
CA ARG A 277 19.47 23.20 1.40
C ARG A 277 19.62 21.95 2.25
N ILE A 278 19.29 22.02 3.55
CA ILE A 278 19.33 20.86 4.44
C ILE A 278 18.39 19.76 3.93
N PHE A 279 17.16 20.11 3.55
CA PHE A 279 16.21 19.14 3.00
C PHE A 279 16.72 18.49 1.71
N VAL A 280 17.26 19.27 0.77
CA VAL A 280 17.81 18.76 -0.49
C VAL A 280 18.97 17.81 -0.25
N ILE A 281 19.89 18.13 0.67
CA ILE A 281 20.99 17.22 1.04
C ILE A 281 20.45 15.86 1.51
N CYS A 282 19.49 15.87 2.44
CA CYS A 282 18.86 14.63 2.92
C CYS A 282 18.15 13.88 1.80
N PHE A 283 17.43 14.59 0.93
CA PHE A 283 16.70 14.00 -0.19
C PHE A 283 17.64 13.39 -1.24
N MET A 284 18.76 14.03 -1.56
CA MET A 284 19.75 13.49 -2.49
C MET A 284 20.40 12.20 -1.97
N ILE A 285 20.71 12.12 -0.67
CA ILE A 285 21.22 10.88 -0.05
C ILE A 285 20.17 9.77 -0.15
N PHE A 286 18.91 10.09 0.15
CA PHE A 286 17.80 9.14 0.00
C PHE A 286 17.63 8.67 -1.45
N ASN A 287 17.70 9.58 -2.42
CA ASN A 287 17.57 9.27 -3.84
C ASN A 287 18.67 8.34 -4.34
N LEU A 288 19.91 8.49 -3.86
CA LEU A 288 20.99 7.57 -4.19
C LEU A 288 20.64 6.13 -3.78
N GLY A 289 20.14 5.95 -2.56
CA GLY A 289 19.69 4.64 -2.06
C GLY A 289 18.48 4.09 -2.83
N LEU A 290 17.49 4.95 -3.11
CA LEU A 290 16.29 4.57 -3.85
C LEU A 290 16.63 4.14 -5.29
N THR A 291 17.46 4.90 -6.01
CA THR A 291 17.88 4.57 -7.37
C THR A 291 18.69 3.27 -7.40
N ALA A 292 19.60 3.05 -6.44
CA ALA A 292 20.31 1.78 -6.31
C ALA A 292 19.35 0.60 -6.07
N TYR A 293 18.35 0.78 -5.21
CA TYR A 293 17.31 -0.22 -4.97
C TYR A 293 16.48 -0.52 -6.24
N LEU A 294 16.07 0.52 -6.98
CA LEU A 294 15.31 0.36 -8.23
C LEU A 294 16.12 -0.44 -9.26
N ILE A 295 17.37 -0.04 -9.51
CA ILE A 295 18.27 -0.73 -10.44
C ILE A 295 18.47 -2.19 -10.00
N GLY A 296 18.76 -2.44 -8.72
CA GLY A 296 18.97 -3.80 -8.22
C GLY A 296 17.75 -4.72 -8.40
N ASN A 297 16.55 -4.19 -8.16
CA ASN A 297 15.32 -4.95 -8.40
C ASN A 297 15.07 -5.22 -9.88
N MET A 298 15.30 -4.22 -10.75
CA MET A 298 15.13 -4.37 -12.19
C MET A 298 16.13 -5.37 -12.77
N THR A 299 17.41 -5.30 -12.37
CA THR A 299 18.43 -6.28 -12.77
C THR A 299 18.07 -7.68 -12.33
N SER A 300 17.64 -7.87 -11.07
CA SER A 300 17.18 -9.17 -10.57
C SER A 300 16.04 -9.76 -11.41
N LEU A 301 15.08 -8.92 -11.81
CA LEU A 301 13.97 -9.32 -12.67
C LEU A 301 14.43 -9.70 -14.09
N VAL A 302 15.32 -8.91 -14.69
CA VAL A 302 15.85 -9.16 -16.03
C VAL A 302 16.65 -10.47 -16.07
N VAL A 303 17.49 -10.72 -15.06
CA VAL A 303 18.26 -11.98 -14.94
C VAL A 303 17.32 -13.19 -14.81
N GLN A 304 16.24 -13.09 -14.04
CA GLN A 304 15.25 -14.16 -13.93
C GLN A 304 14.54 -14.43 -15.27
N MET A 305 14.24 -13.37 -16.04
CA MET A 305 13.60 -13.47 -17.34
C MET A 305 14.49 -14.15 -18.39
N THR A 306 15.77 -13.80 -18.45
CA THR A 306 16.71 -14.33 -19.45
C THR A 306 17.37 -15.66 -19.04
N GLY A 307 17.19 -16.09 -17.79
CA GLY A 307 17.86 -17.26 -17.23
C GLY A 307 17.63 -18.57 -18.00
N ARG A 308 16.45 -18.78 -18.60
CA ARG A 308 16.18 -20.00 -19.40
C ARG A 308 16.95 -20.00 -20.71
N THR A 309 16.93 -18.87 -21.43
CA THR A 309 17.67 -18.69 -22.69
C THR A 309 19.17 -18.73 -22.46
N SER A 310 19.66 -18.08 -21.39
CA SER A 310 21.09 -18.09 -21.04
C SER A 310 21.60 -19.51 -20.76
N LYS A 311 20.85 -20.32 -19.99
CA LYS A 311 21.19 -21.74 -19.73
C LYS A 311 21.19 -22.59 -20.99
N PHE A 312 20.25 -22.34 -21.90
CA PHE A 312 20.19 -23.06 -23.18
C PHE A 312 21.41 -22.73 -24.04
N VAL A 313 21.75 -21.45 -24.20
CA VAL A 313 22.94 -21.03 -24.96
C VAL A 313 24.22 -21.57 -24.33
N SER A 314 24.36 -21.56 -23.00
CA SER A 314 25.53 -22.13 -22.33
C SER A 314 25.63 -23.66 -22.44
N SER A 315 24.57 -24.35 -22.84
CA SER A 315 24.61 -25.81 -23.08
C SER A 315 24.96 -26.19 -24.51
N LEU A 316 25.00 -25.22 -25.42
CA LEU A 316 25.35 -25.42 -26.84
C LEU A 316 26.85 -25.29 -27.13
N PHE A 317 27.63 -24.78 -26.18
CA PHE A 317 29.08 -24.63 -26.23
C PHE A 317 29.72 -25.40 -25.08
#